data_AF-A0A7C1S726-F1
#
_entry.id   AF-A0A7C1S726-F1
#
_cell.length_a   1.000
_cell.length_b   1.000
_cell.length_c   1.000
_cell.angle_alpha   90.00
_cell.angle_beta   90.00
_cell.angle_gamma   90.00
#
_symmetry.space_group_name_H-M   'P 1'
#
loop_
_entity.id
_entity.type
_entity.pdbx_description
1 polymer ?
#
loop_
_entity_poly.entity_id
_entity_poly.type
_entity_poly.pdbx_seq_one_letter_code
_entity_poly.pdbx_strand_id
1 'polypeptide(L)'
;ISDAQNGYKEFVSSYVNKKYESPLKDVVGSILLGGPDFVNFVKENFLSGKRPDKDLPALRQLIPRISMPDIFHAVDSEIGNDPTLARVLKIYFCRQHTGEKLKAIGANFGISESAVSHACRRATDRIRRNSKLRKKIDKMNKKLHHSRFKT
;
A
#
# COMPACT_ATOMS: atom_id res chain seq x y z
N ILE A 1 30.94 -17.18 -20.69
CA ILE A 1 29.62 -16.50 -20.71
C ILE A 1 28.87 -16.99 -19.48
N SER A 2 28.32 -16.10 -18.66
CA SER A 2 27.56 -16.53 -17.48
C SER A 2 26.19 -17.08 -17.88
N ASP A 3 25.56 -17.87 -17.00
CA ASP A 3 24.21 -18.41 -17.26
C ASP A 3 23.20 -17.30 -17.58
N ALA A 4 23.30 -16.16 -16.90
CA ALA A 4 22.47 -14.98 -17.17
C ALA A 4 22.70 -14.41 -18.58
N GLN A 5 23.95 -14.34 -19.03
CA GLN A 5 24.28 -13.85 -20.38
C GLN A 5 23.80 -14.84 -21.46
N ASN A 6 23.92 -16.15 -21.22
CA ASN A 6 23.39 -17.17 -22.13
C ASN A 6 21.86 -17.10 -22.21
N GLY A 7 21.16 -17.02 -21.07
CA GLY A 7 19.70 -16.88 -21.03
C GLY A 7 19.21 -15.60 -21.74
N TYR A 8 19.89 -14.47 -21.55
CA TYR A 8 19.55 -13.24 -22.27
C TYR A 8 19.77 -13.37 -23.78
N LYS A 9 20.87 -14.00 -24.20
CA LYS A 9 21.15 -14.26 -25.61
C LYS A 9 20.06 -15.12 -26.24
N GLU A 10 19.70 -16.24 -25.62
CA GLU A 10 18.62 -17.11 -26.08
C GLU A 10 17.29 -16.37 -26.17
N PHE A 11 16.94 -15.60 -25.14
CA PHE A 11 15.76 -14.75 -25.14
C PHE A 11 15.76 -13.81 -26.35
N VAL A 12 16.77 -12.96 -26.52
CA VAL A 12 16.82 -11.98 -27.64
C VAL A 12 16.79 -12.68 -28.99
N SER A 13 17.59 -13.74 -29.17
CA SER A 13 17.64 -14.51 -30.41
C SER A 13 16.28 -15.12 -30.78
N SER A 14 15.49 -15.54 -29.79
CA SER A 14 14.16 -16.12 -30.03
C SER A 14 13.12 -15.15 -30.59
N TYR A 15 13.33 -13.82 -30.45
CA TYR A 15 12.45 -12.75 -30.94
C TYR A 15 12.98 -12.06 -32.21
N VAL A 16 14.19 -12.39 -32.68
CA VAL A 16 14.71 -11.86 -33.95
C VAL A 16 13.77 -12.24 -35.09
N ASN A 17 13.43 -11.27 -35.94
CA ASN A 17 12.50 -11.41 -37.07
C ASN A 17 11.05 -11.79 -36.70
N LYS A 18 10.67 -11.71 -35.42
CA LYS A 18 9.27 -11.86 -34.99
C LYS A 18 8.68 -10.49 -34.68
N LYS A 19 7.40 -10.31 -35.01
CA LYS A 19 6.64 -9.17 -34.54
C LYS A 19 6.16 -9.48 -33.12
N TYR A 20 6.55 -8.66 -32.15
CA TYR A 20 6.15 -8.80 -30.76
C TYR A 20 5.61 -7.46 -30.24
N GLU A 21 4.81 -7.52 -29.18
CA GLU A 21 4.27 -6.33 -28.55
C GLU A 21 5.34 -5.60 -27.75
N SER A 22 5.19 -4.29 -27.55
CA SER A 22 6.12 -3.54 -26.70
C SER A 22 6.14 -4.14 -25.29
N PRO A 23 7.32 -4.50 -24.74
CA PRO A 23 7.43 -4.98 -23.36
C PRO A 23 6.89 -3.98 -22.33
N LEU A 24 6.87 -2.68 -22.69
CA LEU A 24 6.33 -1.63 -21.83
C LEU A 24 4.82 -1.77 -21.56
N LYS A 25 4.10 -2.63 -22.28
CA LYS A 25 2.70 -2.96 -21.97
C LYS A 25 2.55 -3.66 -20.62
N ASP A 26 3.54 -4.46 -20.24
CA ASP A 26 3.51 -5.27 -19.01
C ASP A 26 4.24 -4.59 -17.84
N VAL A 27 4.53 -3.29 -17.96
CA VAL A 27 5.21 -2.55 -16.90
C VAL A 27 4.30 -2.40 -15.68
N VAL A 28 4.75 -2.91 -14.55
CA VAL A 28 4.05 -2.79 -13.28
C VAL A 28 4.42 -1.46 -12.62
N GLY A 29 3.40 -0.65 -12.35
CA GLY A 29 3.59 0.64 -11.69
C GLY A 29 4.43 1.63 -12.48
N SER A 30 4.60 1.44 -13.79
CA SER A 30 5.50 2.25 -14.65
C SER A 30 6.97 2.24 -14.23
N ILE A 31 7.39 1.26 -13.40
CA ILE A 31 8.77 1.16 -12.89
C ILE A 31 9.36 -0.23 -13.13
N LEU A 32 8.58 -1.30 -12.94
CA LEU A 32 9.08 -2.67 -12.96
C LEU A 32 8.64 -3.41 -14.22
N LEU A 33 9.60 -3.96 -14.95
CA LEU A 33 9.37 -4.83 -16.09
C LEU A 33 10.03 -6.18 -15.84
N GLY A 34 9.27 -7.26 -16.03
CA GLY A 34 9.75 -8.63 -15.85
C GLY A 34 8.58 -9.59 -15.65
N GLY A 35 8.88 -10.89 -15.61
CA GLY A 35 7.88 -11.91 -15.35
C GLY A 35 7.27 -11.79 -13.93
N PRO A 36 6.10 -12.41 -13.68
CA PRO A 36 5.42 -12.35 -12.39
C PRO A 36 6.32 -12.71 -11.19
N ASP A 37 7.15 -13.75 -11.33
CA ASP A 37 8.07 -14.20 -10.28
C ASP A 37 9.15 -13.17 -9.97
N PHE A 38 9.70 -12.51 -11.00
CA PHE A 38 10.67 -11.44 -10.82
C PHE A 38 10.04 -10.22 -10.13
N VAL A 39 8.82 -9.85 -10.54
CA VAL A 39 8.09 -8.75 -9.91
C VAL A 39 7.81 -9.05 -8.43
N ASN A 40 7.39 -10.28 -8.10
CA ASN A 40 7.16 -10.70 -6.72
C ASN A 40 8.45 -10.72 -5.91
N PHE A 41 9.53 -11.27 -6.46
CA PHE A 41 10.87 -11.22 -5.86
C PHE A 41 11.28 -9.79 -5.52
N VAL A 42 11.10 -8.84 -6.44
CA VAL A 42 11.43 -7.43 -6.18
C VAL A 42 10.55 -6.84 -5.08
N LYS A 43 9.24 -7.09 -5.13
CA LYS A 43 8.28 -6.61 -4.12
C LYS A 43 8.62 -7.12 -2.72
N GLU A 44 8.94 -8.40 -2.60
CA GLU A 44 9.22 -9.07 -1.33
C GLU A 44 10.58 -8.69 -0.75
N ASN A 45 11.63 -8.63 -1.58
CA ASN A 45 13.01 -8.45 -1.10
C ASN A 45 13.41 -6.98 -0.96
N PHE A 46 12.82 -6.07 -1.74
CA PHE A 46 13.27 -4.68 -1.80
C PHE A 46 12.19 -3.66 -1.43
N LEU A 47 10.92 -4.00 -1.62
CA LEU A 47 9.79 -3.10 -1.36
C LEU A 47 9.03 -3.44 -0.07
N SER A 48 9.31 -4.60 0.54
CA SER A 48 8.74 -4.96 1.82
C SER A 48 9.17 -3.96 2.89
N GLY A 49 8.19 -3.48 3.66
CA GLY A 49 8.35 -2.44 4.67
C GLY A 49 8.61 -1.01 4.17
N LYS A 50 8.74 -0.78 2.86
CA LYS A 50 8.80 0.59 2.32
C LYS A 50 7.45 1.27 2.47
N ARG A 51 7.47 2.52 2.92
CA ARG A 51 6.27 3.38 2.95
C ARG A 51 6.11 4.08 1.60
N PRO A 52 4.89 4.45 1.22
CA PRO A 52 4.68 5.37 0.12
C PRO A 52 5.54 6.62 0.27
N ASP A 53 6.45 6.84 -0.68
CA ASP A 53 7.27 8.03 -0.75
C ASP A 53 6.54 9.11 -1.56
N LYS A 54 6.69 10.38 -1.16
CA LYS A 54 6.17 11.51 -1.95
C LYS A 54 6.99 11.72 -3.21
N ASP A 55 8.30 11.46 -3.14
CA ASP A 55 9.22 11.63 -4.26
C ASP A 55 9.18 10.44 -5.23
N LEU A 56 8.56 9.33 -4.81
CA LEU A 56 8.31 8.15 -5.65
C LEU A 56 6.83 7.74 -5.65
N PRO A 57 5.93 8.49 -6.32
CA PRO A 57 4.48 8.25 -6.28
C PRO A 57 4.08 6.87 -6.79
N ALA A 58 4.78 6.36 -7.80
CA ALA A 58 4.53 5.09 -8.44
C ALA A 58 4.80 3.87 -7.52
N LEU A 59 5.61 4.06 -6.46
CA LEU A 59 5.81 3.05 -5.41
C LEU A 59 4.49 2.65 -4.73
N ARG A 60 3.47 3.53 -4.72
CA ARG A 60 2.13 3.22 -4.20
C ARG A 60 1.46 2.06 -4.92
N GLN A 61 1.79 1.81 -6.18
CA GLN A 61 1.22 0.71 -6.96
C GLN A 61 1.94 -0.62 -6.71
N LEU A 62 3.14 -0.57 -6.13
CA LEU A 62 4.00 -1.73 -5.92
C LEU A 62 3.96 -2.28 -4.50
N ILE A 63 3.74 -1.41 -3.49
CA ILE A 63 3.68 -1.84 -2.09
C ILE A 63 2.38 -2.61 -1.82
N PRO A 64 2.42 -3.77 -1.12
CA PRO A 64 1.24 -4.50 -0.66
C PRO A 64 0.26 -3.59 0.11
N ARG A 65 -1.02 -3.62 -0.26
CA ARG A 65 -2.06 -2.77 0.34
C ARG A 65 -2.92 -3.59 1.30
N ILE A 66 -3.27 -2.97 2.44
CA ILE A 66 -4.29 -3.54 3.33
C ILE A 66 -5.66 -3.15 2.79
N SER A 67 -6.62 -4.07 2.81
CA SER A 67 -8.00 -3.76 2.44
C SER A 67 -8.66 -2.85 3.48
N MET A 68 -9.68 -2.07 3.08
CA MET A 68 -10.47 -1.29 4.04
C MET A 68 -11.16 -2.19 5.10
N PRO A 69 -11.76 -3.35 4.74
CA PRO A 69 -12.32 -4.28 5.72
C PRO A 69 -11.34 -4.75 6.80
N ASP A 70 -10.11 -5.11 6.42
CA ASP A 70 -9.10 -5.56 7.40
C ASP A 70 -8.73 -4.44 8.38
N ILE A 71 -8.65 -3.20 7.89
CA ILE A 71 -8.45 -2.03 8.75
C ILE A 71 -9.61 -1.86 9.71
N PHE A 72 -10.86 -2.02 9.23
CA PHE A 72 -12.03 -1.85 10.09
C PHE A 72 -12.04 -2.88 11.20
N HIS A 73 -11.83 -4.15 10.86
CA HIS A 73 -11.75 -5.24 11.81
C HIS A 73 -10.63 -5.00 12.85
N ALA A 74 -9.45 -4.58 12.40
CA ALA A 74 -8.32 -4.30 13.30
C ALA A 74 -8.61 -3.13 14.26
N VAL A 75 -9.29 -2.08 13.78
CA VAL A 75 -9.66 -0.93 14.62
C VAL A 75 -10.75 -1.32 15.62
N ASP A 76 -11.78 -2.04 15.18
CA ASP A 76 -12.90 -2.45 16.04
C ASP A 76 -12.44 -3.40 17.15
N SER A 77 -11.54 -4.33 16.83
CA SER A 77 -10.96 -5.26 17.81
C SER A 77 -10.19 -4.55 18.94
N GLU A 78 -9.65 -3.35 18.69
CA GLU A 78 -8.83 -2.61 19.66
C GLU A 78 -9.59 -1.45 20.32
N ILE A 79 -10.54 -0.81 19.61
CA ILE A 79 -11.15 0.48 19.99
C ILE A 79 -12.69 0.41 19.93
N GLY A 80 -13.29 -0.77 19.80
CA GLY A 80 -14.75 -0.95 19.70
C GLY A 80 -15.58 -0.26 20.80
N ASN A 81 -14.98 0.02 21.96
CA ASN A 81 -15.63 0.69 23.10
C ASN A 81 -15.83 2.21 22.90
N ASP A 82 -15.19 2.84 21.90
CA ASP A 82 -15.40 4.25 21.54
C ASP A 82 -15.70 4.36 20.03
N PRO A 83 -16.99 4.30 19.63
CA PRO A 83 -17.39 4.32 18.22
C PRO A 83 -16.95 5.58 17.48
N THR A 84 -16.88 6.72 18.17
CA THR A 84 -16.47 8.00 17.58
C THR A 84 -14.98 7.98 17.25
N LEU A 85 -14.15 7.51 18.19
CA LEU A 85 -12.71 7.35 17.96
C LEU A 85 -12.42 6.25 16.94
N ALA A 86 -13.12 5.11 17.00
CA ALA A 86 -12.99 4.03 16.05
C ALA A 86 -13.25 4.52 14.62
N ARG A 87 -14.34 5.25 14.39
CA ARG A 87 -14.67 5.83 13.09
C ARG A 87 -13.56 6.76 12.56
N VAL A 88 -13.07 7.67 13.39
CA VAL A 88 -11.99 8.60 13.01
C VAL A 88 -10.69 7.85 12.68
N LEU A 89 -10.36 6.81 13.44
CA LEU A 89 -9.15 6.02 13.22
C LEU A 89 -9.25 5.13 11.98
N LYS A 90 -10.42 4.56 11.67
CA LYS A 90 -10.64 3.84 10.40
C LYS A 90 -10.37 4.76 9.21
N ILE A 91 -10.91 5.97 9.20
CA ILE A 91 -10.66 6.97 8.15
C ILE A 91 -9.15 7.28 8.05
N TYR A 92 -8.50 7.52 9.20
CA TYR A 92 -7.07 7.80 9.27
C TYR A 92 -6.20 6.66 8.72
N PHE A 93 -6.46 5.41 9.12
CA PHE A 93 -5.69 4.25 8.66
C PHE A 93 -5.97 3.91 7.20
N CYS A 94 -7.20 4.04 6.73
CA CYS A 94 -7.52 3.85 5.31
C CYS A 94 -6.68 4.79 4.44
N ARG A 95 -6.59 6.06 4.84
CA ARG A 95 -5.76 7.06 4.14
C ARG A 95 -4.27 6.69 4.11
N GLN A 96 -3.76 6.00 5.14
CA GLN A 96 -2.34 5.64 5.24
C GLN A 96 -1.97 4.32 4.57
N HIS A 97 -2.87 3.33 4.57
CA HIS A 97 -2.47 1.95 4.27
C HIS A 97 -3.11 1.35 3.02
N THR A 98 -4.30 1.83 2.62
CA THR A 98 -5.03 1.26 1.47
C THR A 98 -4.59 1.88 0.14
N GLY A 99 -4.11 3.13 0.19
CA GLY A 99 -3.86 3.98 -0.98
C GLY A 99 -5.13 4.27 -1.82
N GLU A 100 -6.31 4.10 -1.23
CA GLU A 100 -7.60 4.48 -1.83
C GLU A 100 -7.72 5.99 -2.04
N LYS A 101 -8.53 6.37 -3.03
CA LYS A 101 -8.87 7.79 -3.27
C LYS A 101 -9.72 8.32 -2.11
N LEU A 102 -9.63 9.62 -1.82
CA LEU A 102 -10.46 10.26 -0.79
C LEU A 102 -11.95 10.03 -1.03
N LYS A 103 -12.36 10.03 -2.31
CA LYS A 103 -13.74 9.74 -2.73
C LYS A 103 -14.21 8.36 -2.27
N ALA A 104 -13.40 7.33 -2.49
CA ALA A 104 -13.72 5.96 -2.11
C ALA A 104 -13.77 5.79 -0.59
N ILE A 105 -12.79 6.39 0.11
CA ILE A 105 -12.80 6.41 1.58
C ILE A 105 -14.07 7.11 2.08
N GLY A 106 -14.37 8.30 1.57
CA GLY A 106 -15.52 9.11 1.97
C GLY A 106 -16.85 8.41 1.74
N ALA A 107 -17.02 7.75 0.59
CA ALA A 107 -18.20 6.95 0.27
C ALA A 107 -18.48 5.87 1.33
N ASN A 108 -17.46 5.16 1.80
CA ASN A 108 -17.62 4.14 2.85
C ASN A 108 -18.05 4.71 4.22
N PHE A 109 -17.92 6.03 4.41
CA PHE A 109 -18.36 6.71 5.64
C PHE A 109 -19.53 7.66 5.41
N GLY A 110 -20.04 7.81 4.17
CA GLY A 110 -21.08 8.80 3.85
C GLY A 110 -20.62 10.25 4.03
N ILE A 111 -19.35 10.56 3.73
CA ILE A 111 -18.78 11.91 3.88
C ILE A 111 -18.03 12.35 2.62
N SER A 112 -17.86 13.66 2.46
CA SER A 112 -17.11 14.24 1.34
C SER A 112 -15.59 14.01 1.44
N GLU A 113 -14.90 14.19 0.31
CA GLU A 113 -13.43 14.11 0.25
C GLU A 113 -12.73 15.13 1.17
N SER A 114 -13.30 16.33 1.29
CA SER A 114 -12.83 17.36 2.21
C SER A 114 -13.03 16.94 3.66
N ALA A 115 -14.17 16.34 4.00
CA ALA A 115 -14.44 15.83 5.34
C ALA A 115 -13.47 14.71 5.75
N VAL A 116 -13.08 13.82 4.82
CA VAL A 116 -12.02 12.83 5.05
C VAL A 116 -10.70 13.52 5.42
N SER A 117 -10.30 14.53 4.64
CA SER A 117 -9.05 15.27 4.89
C SER A 117 -9.07 15.97 6.27
N HIS A 118 -10.18 16.62 6.63
CA HIS A 118 -10.35 17.22 7.95
C HIS A 118 -10.37 16.18 9.08
N ALA A 119 -10.99 15.02 8.88
CA ALA A 119 -10.98 13.93 9.85
C ALA A 119 -9.55 13.41 10.10
N CYS A 120 -8.76 13.18 9.05
CA CYS A 120 -7.36 12.78 9.16
C CYS A 120 -6.50 13.84 9.89
N ARG A 121 -6.70 15.12 9.57
CA ARG A 121 -5.99 16.22 10.27
C ARG A 121 -6.33 16.23 11.76
N ARG A 122 -7.61 16.21 12.11
CA ARG A 122 -8.08 16.17 13.51
C ARG A 122 -7.56 14.93 14.26
N ALA A 123 -7.54 13.77 13.60
CA ALA A 123 -6.94 12.57 14.14
C ALA A 123 -5.46 12.82 14.47
N THR A 124 -4.68 13.32 13.52
CA THR A 124 -3.24 13.61 13.71
C THR A 124 -2.99 14.54 14.89
N ASP A 125 -3.77 15.62 15.02
CA ASP A 125 -3.67 16.56 16.14
C ASP A 125 -4.02 15.90 17.50
N ARG A 126 -5.08 15.08 17.54
CA ARG A 126 -5.48 14.35 18.75
C ARG A 126 -4.42 13.32 19.18
N ILE A 127 -3.82 12.64 18.21
CA ILE A 127 -2.74 11.66 18.43
C ILE A 127 -1.50 12.36 19.00
N ARG A 128 -1.14 13.52 18.43
CA ARG A 128 0.02 14.30 18.90
C ARG A 128 -0.12 14.74 20.36
N ARG A 129 -1.33 15.12 20.78
CA ARG A 129 -1.62 15.64 22.13
C ARG A 129 -1.83 14.55 23.19
N ASN A 130 -2.08 13.30 22.79
CA ASN A 130 -2.38 12.21 23.71
C ASN A 130 -1.37 11.06 23.57
N SER A 131 -0.43 10.98 24.52
CA SER A 131 0.64 9.97 24.53
C SER A 131 0.12 8.54 24.63
N LYS A 132 -0.97 8.30 25.36
CA LYS A 132 -1.61 6.97 25.47
C LYS A 132 -2.21 6.55 24.12
N LEU A 133 -2.93 7.45 23.46
CA LEU A 133 -3.50 7.22 22.14
C LEU A 133 -2.41 6.97 21.09
N ARG A 134 -1.34 7.76 21.13
CA ARG A 134 -0.16 7.58 20.26
C ARG A 134 0.44 6.18 20.41
N LYS A 135 0.72 5.74 21.64
CA LYS A 135 1.24 4.38 21.90
C LYS A 135 0.33 3.29 21.35
N LYS A 136 -1.00 3.44 21.51
CA LYS A 136 -1.98 2.49 20.98
C LYS A 136 -1.97 2.43 19.45
N ILE A 137 -1.85 3.58 18.81
CA ILE A 137 -1.76 3.68 17.35
C ILE A 137 -0.44 3.15 16.80
N ASP A 138 0.68 3.40 17.48
CA ASP A 138 1.96 2.83 17.10
C ASP A 138 1.92 1.28 17.17
N LYS A 139 1.24 0.72 18.19
CA LYS A 139 1.01 -0.73 18.28
C LYS A 139 0.13 -1.24 17.13
N MET A 140 -0.95 -0.55 16.79
CA MET A 140 -1.81 -0.91 15.65
C MET A 140 -1.06 -0.80 14.32
N ASN A 141 -0.27 0.25 14.11
CA ASN A 141 0.57 0.41 12.93
C ASN A 141 1.54 -0.76 12.76
N LYS A 142 2.15 -1.26 13.85
CA LYS A 142 3.01 -2.44 13.81
C LYS A 142 2.22 -3.71 13.42
N LYS A 143 1.02 -3.91 13.98
CA LYS A 143 0.15 -5.04 13.63
C LYS A 143 -0.29 -5.00 12.17
N LEU A 144 -0.77 -3.85 11.72
CA LEU A 144 -1.19 -3.61 10.34
C LEU A 144 -0.01 -3.77 9.38
N HIS A 145 1.18 -3.29 9.74
CA HIS A 145 2.40 -3.52 8.96
C HIS A 145 2.71 -5.00 8.84
N HIS A 146 2.63 -5.77 9.93
CA HIS A 146 2.89 -7.21 9.88
C HIS A 146 1.82 -7.98 9.08
N SER A 147 0.57 -7.54 9.15
CA SER A 147 -0.54 -8.12 8.38
C SER A 147 -0.43 -7.87 6.87
N ARG A 148 0.34 -6.86 6.42
CA ARG A 148 0.61 -6.58 4.99
C ARG A 148 1.52 -7.59 4.31
N PHE A 149 2.26 -8.37 5.10
CA PHE A 149 3.30 -9.29 4.60
C PHE A 149 3.00 -10.74 4.97
N LYS A 150 1.75 -11.05 5.37
CA LYS A 150 1.34 -12.38 5.83
C LYS A 150 0.51 -13.15 4.81
N THR A 151 0.64 -12.83 3.53
CA THR A 151 0.01 -13.52 2.40
C THR A 151 1.11 -14.00 1.48
#